data_AF-A0A524CM24-F1
#
_entry.id   AF-A0A524CM24-F1
#
_cell.length_a   1.000
_cell.length_b   1.000
_cell.length_c   1.000
_cell.angle_alpha   90.00
_cell.angle_beta   90.00
_cell.angle_gamma   90.00
#
_symmetry.space_group_name_H-M   'P 1'
#
loop_
_entity.id
_entity.type
_entity.pdbx_description
1 polymer ?
#
loop_
_entity_poly.entity_id
_entity_poly.type
_entity_poly.pdbx_seq_one_letter_code
_entity_poly.pdbx_strand_id
1 'polypeptide(L)'
;MSEESNKIKIDIKALETPAGPVPTIEAIKEIIKGLNILNDEMIKNKDTINDEVIKMLESVERELKTLKKLLAEETISFSALKESVSSIDEKIEKRKKEEKNDFNEMKKSIDELNHNIKSFEVNLEAKIYSILKKIIKPKSTS
;
A
#
# COMPACT_ATOMS: atom_id res chain seq x y z
N MET A 1 -32.55 26.60 11.20
CA MET A 1 -33.59 27.63 11.03
C MET A 1 -34.73 26.97 10.29
N SER A 2 -35.95 27.09 10.81
CA SER A 2 -37.15 26.37 10.36
C SER A 2 -37.55 26.81 8.95
N GLU A 3 -37.50 25.89 7.99
CA GLU A 3 -38.18 26.02 6.72
C GLU A 3 -39.69 25.99 7.00
N GLU A 4 -40.29 27.18 7.13
CA GLU A 4 -41.72 27.32 6.94
C GLU A 4 -42.01 26.87 5.51
N SER A 5 -42.52 25.65 5.37
CA SER A 5 -43.12 25.15 4.15
C SER A 5 -43.99 26.26 3.54
N ASN A 6 -43.64 26.75 2.34
CA ASN A 6 -44.47 27.65 1.54
C ASN A 6 -45.81 26.97 1.24
N LYS A 7 -46.71 26.94 2.23
CA LYS A 7 -48.06 26.44 2.06
C LYS A 7 -48.81 27.51 1.31
N ILE A 8 -49.05 27.26 0.01
CA ILE A 8 -49.96 28.08 -0.79
C ILE A 8 -51.35 27.98 -0.16
N LYS A 9 -51.77 29.03 0.53
CA LYS A 9 -53.10 29.12 1.13
C LYS A 9 -54.06 29.65 0.06
N ILE A 10 -55.01 28.82 -0.35
CA ILE A 10 -56.03 29.17 -1.35
C ILE A 10 -57.36 29.33 -0.61
N ASP A 11 -57.84 30.55 -0.47
CA ASP A 11 -59.11 30.85 0.21
C ASP A 11 -60.28 30.74 -0.80
N ILE A 12 -60.94 29.57 -0.83
CA ILE A 12 -62.02 29.28 -1.77
C ILE A 12 -63.32 29.97 -1.32
N LYS A 13 -63.75 30.98 -2.06
CA LYS A 13 -65.08 31.60 -1.89
C LYS A 13 -66.15 30.76 -2.60
N ALA A 14 -67.17 30.34 -1.85
CA ALA A 14 -68.31 29.59 -2.37
C ALA A 14 -69.60 30.41 -2.28
N LEU A 15 -70.50 30.19 -3.23
CA LEU A 15 -71.83 30.79 -3.28
C LEU A 15 -72.86 29.72 -2.91
N GLU A 16 -73.78 30.04 -2.00
CA GLU A 16 -74.87 29.16 -1.59
C GLU A 16 -75.89 28.99 -2.71
N THR A 17 -76.13 27.74 -3.14
CA THR A 17 -77.17 27.41 -4.13
C THR A 17 -78.16 26.40 -3.53
N PRO A 18 -79.37 26.23 -4.10
CA PRO A 18 -80.35 25.26 -3.62
C PRO A 18 -79.85 23.80 -3.62
N ALA A 19 -78.80 23.48 -4.38
CA ALA A 19 -78.15 22.18 -4.43
C ALA A 19 -76.92 22.07 -3.50
N GLY A 20 -76.60 23.13 -2.74
CA GLY A 20 -75.43 23.25 -1.87
C GLY A 20 -74.45 24.37 -2.27
N PRO A 21 -73.38 24.59 -1.50
CA PRO A 21 -72.37 25.59 -1.80
C PRO A 21 -71.54 25.21 -3.02
N VAL A 22 -71.42 26.12 -3.99
CA VAL A 22 -70.63 25.93 -5.22
C VAL A 22 -69.52 26.99 -5.28
N PRO A 23 -68.26 26.62 -5.57
CA PRO A 23 -67.17 27.57 -5.70
C PRO A 23 -67.43 28.57 -6.83
N THR A 24 -67.05 29.84 -6.62
CA THR A 24 -67.19 30.86 -7.65
C THR A 24 -66.17 30.65 -8.78
N ILE A 25 -66.44 31.27 -9.93
CA ILE A 25 -65.49 31.26 -11.07
C ILE A 25 -64.14 31.89 -10.66
N GLU A 26 -64.17 32.91 -9.80
CA GLU A 26 -62.98 33.53 -9.23
C GLU A 26 -62.19 32.56 -8.35
N ALA A 27 -62.86 31.76 -7.52
CA ALA A 27 -62.21 30.74 -6.69
C ALA A 27 -61.55 29.66 -7.56
N ILE A 28 -62.19 29.24 -8.67
CA ILE A 28 -61.59 28.31 -9.64
C ILE A 28 -60.35 28.93 -10.30
N LYS A 29 -60.38 30.22 -10.67
CA LYS A 29 -59.22 30.92 -11.23
C LYS A 29 -58.05 31.02 -10.24
N GLU A 30 -58.32 31.21 -8.95
CA GLU A 30 -57.29 31.22 -7.91
C GLU A 30 -56.66 29.84 -7.72
N ILE A 31 -57.46 28.76 -7.76
CA ILE A 31 -56.96 27.38 -7.74
C ILE A 31 -56.03 27.12 -8.93
N ILE A 32 -56.44 27.49 -10.15
CA ILE A 32 -55.63 27.31 -11.36
C ILE A 32 -54.31 28.08 -11.27
N LYS A 33 -54.33 29.32 -10.73
CA LYS A 33 -53.10 30.09 -10.51
C LYS A 33 -52.17 29.43 -9.49
N GLY A 34 -52.71 28.91 -8.38
CA GLY A 34 -51.93 28.19 -7.39
C GLY A 34 -51.26 26.94 -7.96
N LEU A 35 -51.99 26.18 -8.80
CA LEU A 35 -51.45 25.01 -9.48
C LEU A 35 -50.34 25.34 -10.48
N ASN A 36 -50.46 26.45 -11.22
CA ASN A 36 -49.41 26.88 -12.14
C ASN A 36 -48.12 27.27 -11.41
N ILE A 37 -48.22 27.97 -10.28
CA ILE A 37 -47.05 28.32 -9.44
C ILE A 37 -46.36 27.04 -8.94
N LEU A 38 -47.14 26.08 -8.45
CA LEU A 38 -46.61 24.81 -7.96
C LEU A 38 -45.91 24.02 -9.07
N ASN A 39 -46.46 24.05 -10.29
CA ASN A 39 -45.88 23.39 -11.45
C ASN A 39 -44.54 24.03 -11.85
N ASP A 40 -44.46 25.37 -11.88
CA ASP A 40 -43.23 26.09 -12.19
C ASP A 40 -42.14 25.85 -11.14
N GLU A 41 -42.50 25.78 -9.85
CA GLU A 41 -41.57 25.42 -8.76
C GLU A 41 -41.09 23.97 -8.88
N MET A 42 -41.97 23.02 -9.21
CA MET A 42 -41.58 21.63 -9.45
C MET A 42 -40.60 21.51 -10.61
N ILE A 43 -40.81 22.22 -11.71
CA ILE A 43 -39.92 22.21 -12.88
C ILE A 43 -38.55 22.78 -12.49
N LYS A 44 -38.50 23.94 -11.82
CA LYS A 44 -37.24 24.54 -11.37
C LYS A 44 -36.47 23.65 -10.39
N ASN A 45 -37.17 23.02 -9.45
CA ASN A 45 -36.55 22.12 -8.49
C ASN A 45 -36.00 20.87 -9.18
N LYS A 46 -36.73 20.33 -10.16
CA LYS A 46 -36.26 19.20 -10.97
C LYS A 46 -34.96 19.54 -11.70
N ASP A 47 -34.90 20.69 -12.35
CA ASP A 47 -33.70 21.11 -13.10
C ASP A 47 -32.52 21.34 -12.15
N THR A 48 -32.76 21.97 -11.00
CA THR A 48 -31.74 22.19 -9.97
C THR A 48 -31.19 20.86 -9.43
N ILE A 49 -32.07 19.92 -9.10
CA ILE A 49 -31.69 18.58 -8.61
C ILE A 49 -30.89 17.85 -9.69
N ASN A 50 -31.33 17.88 -10.94
CA ASN A 50 -30.61 17.23 -12.03
C ASN A 50 -29.19 17.80 -12.20
N ASP A 51 -29.04 19.13 -12.17
CA ASP A 51 -27.74 19.78 -12.28
C ASP A 51 -26.81 19.44 -11.11
N GLU A 52 -27.33 19.38 -9.88
CA GLU A 52 -26.56 18.96 -8.71
C GLU A 52 -26.14 17.50 -8.81
N VAL A 53 -27.04 16.61 -9.23
CA VAL A 53 -26.73 15.18 -9.43
C VAL A 53 -25.67 15.01 -10.52
N ILE A 54 -25.76 15.73 -11.64
CA ILE A 54 -24.75 15.68 -12.71
C ILE A 54 -23.39 16.14 -12.18
N LYS A 55 -23.33 17.26 -11.44
CA LYS A 55 -22.09 17.74 -10.83
C LYS A 55 -21.47 16.74 -9.86
N MET A 56 -22.30 16.08 -9.04
CA MET A 56 -21.83 15.02 -8.14
C MET A 56 -21.26 13.84 -8.93
N LEU A 57 -21.95 13.39 -9.98
CA LEU A 57 -21.48 12.30 -10.84
C LEU A 57 -20.15 12.64 -11.52
N GLU A 58 -19.99 13.86 -12.03
CA GLU A 58 -18.72 14.33 -12.61
C GLU A 58 -17.59 14.42 -11.59
N SER A 59 -17.89 14.77 -10.34
CA SER A 59 -16.91 14.77 -9.25
C SER A 59 -16.46 13.34 -8.93
N VAL A 60 -17.42 12.43 -8.78
CA VAL A 60 -17.16 11.00 -8.54
C VAL A 60 -16.34 10.40 -9.68
N GLU A 61 -16.65 10.72 -10.93
CA GLU A 61 -15.88 10.25 -12.08
C GLU A 61 -14.42 10.73 -12.06
N ARG A 62 -14.19 12.00 -11.67
CA ARG A 62 -12.84 12.56 -11.51
C ARG A 62 -12.06 11.88 -10.39
N GLU A 63 -12.71 11.64 -9.25
CA GLU A 63 -12.11 10.91 -8.13
C GLU A 63 -11.75 9.47 -8.52
N LEU A 64 -12.64 8.76 -9.22
CA LEU A 64 -12.38 7.41 -9.72
C LEU A 64 -11.21 7.35 -10.70
N LYS A 65 -11.10 8.33 -11.62
CA LYS A 65 -9.93 8.44 -12.52
C LYS A 65 -8.63 8.65 -11.74
N THR A 66 -8.67 9.49 -10.72
CA THR A 66 -7.51 9.76 -9.85
C THR A 66 -7.11 8.51 -9.06
N LEU A 67 -8.08 7.81 -8.47
CA LEU A 67 -7.86 6.57 -7.74
C LEU A 67 -7.25 5.49 -8.64
N LYS A 68 -7.75 5.34 -9.87
CA LYS A 68 -7.19 4.40 -10.85
C LYS A 68 -5.73 4.70 -11.16
N LYS A 69 -5.36 5.98 -11.28
CA LYS A 69 -3.97 6.41 -11.49
C LYS A 69 -3.10 6.05 -10.29
N LEU A 70 -3.55 6.35 -9.07
CA LEU A 70 -2.83 6.02 -7.83
C LEU A 70 -2.62 4.51 -7.68
N LEU A 71 -3.65 3.70 -7.95
CA LEU A 71 -3.54 2.23 -7.92
C LEU A 71 -2.52 1.70 -8.93
N ALA A 72 -2.45 2.30 -10.12
CA ALA A 72 -1.45 1.92 -11.11
C ALA A 72 -0.03 2.26 -10.64
N GLU A 73 0.18 3.46 -10.10
CA GLU A 73 1.48 3.90 -9.55
C GLU A 73 1.92 3.02 -8.37
N GLU A 74 0.98 2.66 -7.48
CA GLU A 74 1.23 1.79 -6.33
C GLU A 74 1.57 0.37 -6.78
N THR A 75 0.86 -0.16 -7.79
CA THR A 75 1.14 -1.49 -8.35
C THR A 75 2.54 -1.56 -8.98
N ILE A 76 2.94 -0.52 -9.71
CA ILE A 76 4.28 -0.42 -10.30
C ILE A 76 5.34 -0.35 -9.19
N SER A 77 5.12 0.50 -8.19
CA SER A 77 6.03 0.65 -7.05
C SER A 77 6.19 -0.65 -6.26
N PHE A 78 5.08 -1.36 -6.01
CA PHE A 78 5.09 -2.66 -5.35
C PHE A 78 5.87 -3.71 -6.16
N SER A 79 5.70 -3.71 -7.48
CA SER A 79 6.42 -4.62 -8.38
C SER A 79 7.92 -4.36 -8.36
N ALA A 80 8.33 -3.08 -8.40
CA ALA A 80 9.73 -2.68 -8.30
C ALA A 80 10.35 -3.03 -6.93
N LEU A 81 9.58 -2.86 -5.84
CA LEU A 81 10.01 -3.27 -4.50
C LEU A 81 10.20 -4.79 -4.43
N LYS A 82 9.26 -5.56 -4.96
CA LYS A 82 9.36 -7.02 -4.99
C LYS A 82 10.61 -7.48 -5.75
N GLU A 83 10.89 -6.91 -6.91
CA GLU A 83 12.08 -7.20 -7.70
C GLU A 83 13.37 -6.82 -6.95
N SER A 84 13.37 -5.67 -6.28
CA SER A 84 14.51 -5.22 -5.46
C SER A 84 14.77 -6.17 -4.29
N VAL A 85 13.73 -6.63 -3.59
CA VAL A 85 13.84 -7.60 -2.51
C VAL A 85 14.38 -8.92 -3.04
N SER A 86 13.86 -9.43 -4.16
CA SER A 86 14.39 -10.66 -4.78
C SER A 86 15.87 -10.53 -5.16
N SER A 87 16.30 -9.39 -5.70
CA SER A 87 17.72 -9.14 -6.01
C SER A 87 18.60 -9.12 -4.75
N ILE A 88 18.09 -8.56 -3.65
CA ILE A 88 18.80 -8.57 -2.36
C ILE A 88 18.94 -10.00 -1.84
N ASP A 89 17.87 -10.80 -1.89
CA ASP A 89 17.90 -12.21 -1.46
C ASP A 89 18.93 -13.02 -2.27
N GLU A 90 18.97 -12.84 -3.60
CA GLU A 90 19.98 -13.49 -4.45
C GLU A 90 21.41 -13.08 -4.07
N LYS A 91 21.64 -11.80 -3.77
CA LYS A 91 22.96 -11.30 -3.32
C LYS A 91 23.34 -11.90 -1.96
N ILE A 92 22.40 -12.04 -1.04
CA ILE A 92 22.63 -12.65 0.28
C ILE A 92 23.03 -14.11 0.12
N GLU A 93 22.29 -14.89 -0.68
CA GLU A 93 22.61 -16.30 -0.90
C GLU A 93 23.96 -16.48 -1.63
N LYS A 94 24.29 -15.60 -2.57
CA LYS A 94 25.62 -15.58 -3.21
C LYS A 94 26.73 -15.30 -2.19
N ARG A 95 26.60 -14.24 -1.38
CA ARG A 95 27.55 -13.88 -0.30
C ARG A 95 27.76 -15.04 0.67
N LYS A 96 26.68 -15.67 1.11
CA LYS A 96 26.71 -16.82 2.03
C LYS A 96 27.47 -18.00 1.44
N LYS A 97 27.34 -18.25 0.13
CA LYS A 97 28.10 -19.29 -0.57
C LYS A 97 29.59 -18.95 -0.65
N GLU A 98 29.92 -17.69 -0.97
CA GLU A 98 31.30 -17.19 -0.98
C GLU A 98 31.94 -17.32 0.40
N GLU A 99 31.30 -16.83 1.47
CA GLU A 99 31.80 -16.95 2.84
C GLU A 99 32.00 -18.39 3.27
N LYS A 100 31.10 -19.31 2.89
CA LYS A 100 31.26 -20.73 3.18
C LYS A 100 32.49 -21.32 2.49
N ASN A 101 32.78 -20.90 1.26
CA ASN A 101 33.97 -21.34 0.54
C ASN A 101 35.24 -20.78 1.20
N ASP A 102 35.26 -19.48 1.50
CA ASP A 102 36.39 -18.82 2.16
C ASP A 102 36.68 -19.48 3.52
N PHE A 103 35.63 -19.81 4.29
CA PHE A 103 35.76 -20.53 5.55
C PHE A 103 36.38 -21.93 5.37
N ASN A 104 35.97 -22.66 4.33
CA ASN A 104 36.54 -23.98 4.04
C ASN A 104 38.01 -23.90 3.62
N GLU A 105 38.39 -22.90 2.82
CA GLU A 105 39.79 -22.66 2.43
C GLU A 105 40.65 -22.27 3.63
N MET A 106 40.13 -21.40 4.50
CA MET A 106 40.79 -21.02 5.75
C MET A 106 40.99 -22.23 6.65
N LYS A 107 39.96 -23.07 6.82
CA LYS A 107 40.05 -24.30 7.62
C LYS A 107 41.14 -25.23 7.08
N LYS A 108 41.18 -25.44 5.76
CA LYS A 108 42.21 -26.25 5.11
C LYS A 108 43.62 -25.70 5.36
N SER A 109 43.77 -24.38 5.24
CA SER A 109 45.05 -23.69 5.50
C SER A 109 45.52 -23.85 6.95
N ILE A 110 44.58 -23.80 7.91
CA ILE A 110 44.87 -24.04 9.34
C ILE A 110 45.28 -25.50 9.57
N ASP A 111 44.59 -26.46 8.96
CA ASP A 111 44.91 -27.88 9.08
C ASP A 111 46.30 -28.18 8.50
N GLU A 112 46.65 -27.60 7.35
CA GLU A 112 47.99 -27.68 6.74
C GLU A 112 49.07 -27.06 7.64
N LEU A 113 48.80 -25.87 8.21
CA LEU A 113 49.73 -25.22 9.14
C LEU A 113 49.97 -26.08 10.39
N ASN A 114 48.90 -26.63 10.98
CA ASN A 114 48.99 -27.52 12.14
C ASN A 114 49.82 -28.78 11.82
N HIS A 115 49.65 -29.34 10.64
CA HIS A 115 50.45 -30.49 10.20
C HIS A 115 51.94 -30.11 10.07
N ASN A 116 52.23 -28.96 9.45
CA ASN A 116 53.60 -28.47 9.29
C ASN A 116 54.28 -28.18 10.64
N ILE A 117 53.56 -27.60 11.60
CA ILE A 117 54.07 -27.36 12.96
C ILE A 117 54.44 -28.69 13.64
N LYS A 118 53.54 -29.68 13.63
CA LYS A 118 53.83 -31.00 14.20
C LYS A 118 55.03 -31.68 13.55
N SER A 119 55.13 -31.60 12.22
CA SER A 119 56.29 -32.14 11.49
C SER A 119 57.59 -31.41 11.90
N PHE A 120 57.53 -30.08 12.06
CA PHE A 120 58.65 -29.28 12.51
C PHE A 120 59.09 -29.64 13.93
N GLU A 121 58.15 -29.83 14.86
CA GLU A 121 58.41 -30.29 16.23
C GLU A 121 59.13 -31.65 16.25
N VAL A 122 58.61 -32.64 15.50
CA VAL A 122 59.23 -33.98 15.40
C VAL A 122 60.64 -33.89 14.81
N ASN A 123 60.84 -33.07 13.78
CA ASN A 123 62.15 -32.87 13.17
C ASN A 123 63.13 -32.17 14.11
N LEU A 124 62.67 -31.22 14.92
CA LEU A 124 63.47 -30.57 15.95
C LEU A 124 63.88 -31.56 17.04
N GLU A 125 62.95 -32.36 17.55
CA GLU A 125 63.25 -33.42 18.53
C GLU A 125 64.32 -34.38 17.99
N ALA A 126 64.14 -34.88 16.77
CA ALA A 126 65.11 -35.78 16.13
C ALA A 126 66.51 -35.15 16.00
N LYS A 127 66.58 -33.86 15.61
CA LYS A 127 67.85 -33.13 15.55
C LYS A 127 68.50 -32.97 16.92
N ILE A 128 67.72 -32.60 17.94
CA ILE A 128 68.21 -32.48 19.33
C ILE A 128 68.77 -33.81 19.82
N TYR A 129 68.03 -34.91 19.66
CA TYR A 129 68.50 -36.26 20.01
C TYR A 129 69.82 -36.62 19.30
N SER A 130 69.94 -36.31 18.01
CA SER A 130 71.17 -36.59 17.25
C SER A 130 72.39 -35.82 17.77
N ILE A 131 72.20 -34.57 18.20
CA ILE A 131 73.25 -33.72 18.78
C ILE A 131 73.64 -34.27 20.16
N LEU A 132 72.67 -34.55 21.02
CA LEU A 132 72.92 -35.13 22.34
C LEU A 132 73.69 -36.46 22.24
N LYS A 133 73.34 -37.33 21.30
CA LYS A 133 74.05 -38.59 21.05
C LYS A 133 75.50 -38.38 20.60
N LYS A 134 75.80 -37.33 19.84
CA LYS A 134 77.17 -36.97 19.45
C LYS A 134 77.99 -36.45 20.62
N ILE A 135 77.37 -35.71 21.55
CA ILE A 135 78.03 -35.14 22.73
C ILE A 135 78.28 -36.21 23.80
N ILE A 136 77.32 -37.13 24.01
CA ILE A 136 77.37 -38.15 25.07
C ILE A 136 78.20 -39.38 24.67
N LYS A 137 78.59 -39.54 23.39
CA LYS A 137 79.50 -40.63 23.01
C LYS A 137 80.81 -40.49 23.80
N PRO A 138 81.20 -41.49 24.61
CA PRO A 138 82.44 -41.41 25.36
C PRO A 138 83.60 -41.26 24.37
N LYS A 139 84.50 -40.30 24.62
CA LYS A 139 85.83 -40.34 24.02
C LYS A 139 86.41 -41.70 24.43
N SER A 140 86.45 -42.63 23.48
CA SER A 140 87.24 -43.85 23.61
C SER A 140 88.68 -43.35 23.73
N THR A 141 89.17 -43.31 24.97
CA THR A 141 90.58 -43.19 25.29
C THR A 141 91.31 -44.33 24.59
N SER A 142 92.15 -43.96 23.61
CA SER A 142 93.25 -44.81 23.14
C SER A 142 94.26 -45.03 24.26
#